data_AF-A0A926AD23-F1
#
_entry.id   AF-A0A926AD23-F1
#
_cell.length_a   1.000
_cell.length_b   1.000
_cell.length_c   1.000
_cell.angle_alpha   90.00
_cell.angle_beta   90.00
_cell.angle_gamma   90.00
#
_symmetry.space_group_name_H-M   'P 1'
#
loop_
_entity.id
_entity.type
_entity.pdbx_description
1 polymer ?
#
loop_
_entity_poly.entity_id
_entity_poly.type
_entity_poly.pdbx_seq_one_letter_code
_entity_poly.pdbx_strand_id
1 'polypeptide(L)'
;MTRQALGFVAGIGRLLGVLILLTVSPATALDRPNVTFKIFQFPPNMIPRVDGETNDWAMVPEDYAIGTDQFWEDSGKHSQSNPTNLDVRVRVGWVKGLNRLYFLYEAYDNYWDFALPGLHNDTFEIVVDGDASGGPLIDKGHREFWIPSRVGAARGAADDRISVAEAHWAIHGVHAQNYHIFTPAKDKDWTMAWGSGTWIKELPYANAVSA
;
A
#
# COMPACT_ATOMS: atom_id res chain seq x y z
N MET A 1 61.85 -27.19 63.27
CA MET A 1 60.77 -26.24 63.55
C MET A 1 60.55 -25.42 62.29
N THR A 2 59.42 -25.31 61.60
CA THR A 2 58.07 -25.86 61.72
C THR A 2 57.43 -25.58 60.35
N ARG A 3 56.51 -26.45 59.91
CA ARG A 3 55.77 -26.37 58.63
C ARG A 3 55.10 -25.02 58.39
N GLN A 4 54.95 -24.62 57.12
CA GLN A 4 53.63 -24.26 56.57
C GLN A 4 53.60 -24.36 55.04
N ALA A 5 52.46 -24.85 54.55
CA ALA A 5 52.12 -25.17 53.17
C ALA A 5 51.15 -24.11 52.60
N LEU A 6 50.74 -24.33 51.35
CA LEU A 6 49.76 -23.62 50.50
C LEU A 6 50.33 -22.42 49.72
N GLY A 7 49.97 -22.21 48.45
CA GLY A 7 48.99 -22.92 47.63
C GLY A 7 49.10 -22.48 46.17
N PHE A 8 48.83 -23.44 45.29
CA PHE A 8 48.57 -23.23 43.87
C PHE A 8 47.20 -22.57 43.73
N VAL A 9 47.11 -21.39 43.10
CA VAL A 9 45.84 -20.88 42.57
C VAL A 9 46.07 -20.60 41.09
N ALA A 10 45.69 -21.58 40.27
CA ALA A 10 45.52 -21.39 38.85
C ALA A 10 44.35 -20.42 38.65
N GLY A 11 44.63 -19.27 38.03
CA GLY A 11 43.62 -18.30 37.64
C GLY A 11 42.71 -18.90 36.56
N ILE A 12 41.53 -19.37 36.96
CA ILE A 12 40.43 -19.66 36.03
C ILE A 12 39.84 -18.31 35.63
N GLY A 13 40.33 -17.77 34.51
CA GLY A 13 39.68 -16.65 33.82
C GLY A 13 38.28 -17.10 33.38
N ARG A 14 37.25 -16.67 34.09
CA ARG A 14 35.85 -16.85 33.66
C ARG A 14 35.59 -15.91 32.48
N LEU A 15 35.68 -16.41 31.26
CA LEU A 15 35.03 -15.77 30.11
C LEU A 15 33.51 -15.88 30.33
N LEU A 16 32.90 -14.79 30.79
CA LEU A 16 31.46 -14.59 30.71
C LEU A 16 31.12 -14.33 29.23
N GLY A 17 30.75 -15.40 28.52
CA GLY A 17 30.12 -15.28 27.21
C GLY A 17 28.75 -14.62 27.38
N VAL A 18 28.64 -13.34 27.02
CA VAL A 18 27.35 -12.66 26.92
C VAL A 18 26.65 -13.20 25.67
N LEU A 19 25.72 -14.13 25.86
CA LEU A 19 24.80 -14.55 24.82
C LEU A 19 23.77 -13.44 24.63
N ILE A 20 23.98 -12.56 23.66
CA ILE A 20 22.96 -11.59 23.22
C ILE A 20 21.86 -12.41 22.53
N LEU A 21 20.77 -12.68 23.25
CA LEU A 21 19.53 -13.09 22.61
C LEU A 21 19.03 -11.92 21.76
N LEU A 22 19.23 -12.03 20.44
CA LEU A 22 18.52 -11.20 19.47
C LEU A 22 17.03 -11.52 19.61
N THR A 23 16.31 -10.70 20.37
CA THR A 23 14.85 -10.70 20.33
C THR A 23 14.46 -10.20 18.94
N VAL A 24 14.13 -11.14 18.06
CA VAL A 24 13.52 -10.82 16.77
C VAL A 24 12.13 -10.27 17.09
N SER A 25 12.01 -8.94 17.16
CA SER A 25 10.71 -8.30 17.15
C SER A 25 10.04 -8.65 15.83
N PRO A 26 8.84 -9.23 15.82
CA PRO A 26 8.13 -9.48 14.57
C PRO A 26 7.91 -8.13 13.89
N ALA A 27 8.40 -8.00 12.65
CA ALA A 27 8.09 -6.85 11.83
C ALA A 27 6.61 -6.93 11.45
N THR A 28 5.77 -6.13 12.10
CA THR A 28 4.38 -5.92 11.69
C THR A 28 4.38 -4.94 10.53
N ALA A 29 4.61 -5.44 9.31
CA ALA A 29 4.66 -4.61 8.10
C ALA A 29 3.26 -4.35 7.50
N LEU A 30 2.31 -5.26 7.74
CA LEU A 30 0.96 -5.17 7.20
C LEU A 30 0.02 -4.49 8.19
N ASP A 31 -0.79 -3.56 7.70
CA ASP A 31 -1.80 -2.85 8.49
C ASP A 31 -2.93 -3.78 8.98
N ARG A 32 -3.23 -4.82 8.18
CA ARG A 32 -4.20 -5.87 8.51
C ARG A 32 -3.55 -7.26 8.44
N PRO A 33 -2.67 -7.62 9.38
CA PRO A 33 -1.87 -8.84 9.30
C PRO A 33 -2.70 -10.13 9.40
N ASN A 34 -3.93 -10.04 9.90
CA ASN A 34 -4.84 -11.18 10.07
C ASN A 34 -5.84 -11.33 8.92
N VAL A 35 -5.74 -10.52 7.87
CA VAL A 35 -6.65 -10.54 6.72
C VAL A 35 -5.85 -10.85 5.47
N THR A 36 -6.38 -11.74 4.63
CA THR A 36 -5.82 -12.04 3.31
C THR A 36 -6.90 -11.86 2.28
N PHE A 37 -6.73 -10.88 1.40
CA PHE A 37 -7.58 -10.70 0.24
C PHE A 37 -7.10 -11.57 -0.91
N LYS A 38 -8.03 -12.21 -1.61
CA LYS A 38 -7.72 -13.11 -2.72
C LYS A 38 -7.61 -12.31 -4.02
N ILE A 39 -6.63 -12.67 -4.85
CA ILE A 39 -6.46 -12.12 -6.19
C ILE A 39 -6.57 -13.29 -7.18
N PHE A 40 -7.46 -13.18 -8.15
CA PHE A 40 -7.77 -14.26 -9.08
C PHE A 40 -6.73 -14.40 -10.18
N GLN A 41 -6.22 -15.61 -10.43
CA GLN A 41 -5.35 -15.88 -11.56
C GLN A 41 -6.18 -16.27 -12.79
N PHE A 42 -6.30 -15.36 -13.76
CA PHE A 42 -6.97 -15.62 -15.02
C PHE A 42 -6.17 -16.60 -15.90
N PRO A 43 -6.83 -17.51 -16.64
CA PRO A 43 -6.22 -18.28 -17.71
C PRO A 43 -5.64 -17.37 -18.81
N PRO A 44 -4.49 -17.71 -19.43
CA PRO A 44 -3.89 -16.88 -20.49
C PRO A 44 -4.77 -16.65 -21.72
N ASN A 45 -5.79 -17.49 -21.95
CA ASN A 45 -6.76 -17.36 -23.05
C ASN A 45 -8.07 -16.67 -22.62
N MET A 46 -8.15 -16.16 -21.39
CA MET A 46 -9.30 -15.46 -20.81
C MET A 46 -8.84 -14.21 -20.06
N ILE A 47 -7.93 -13.46 -20.69
CA ILE A 47 -7.44 -12.19 -20.14
C ILE A 47 -8.61 -11.19 -20.11
N PRO A 48 -8.92 -10.58 -18.95
CA PRO A 48 -10.02 -9.62 -18.87
C PRO A 48 -9.71 -8.38 -19.70
N ARG A 49 -10.73 -7.88 -20.39
CA ARG A 49 -10.63 -6.66 -21.20
C ARG A 49 -10.85 -5.44 -20.33
N VAL A 50 -10.23 -4.34 -20.74
CA VAL A 50 -10.45 -3.00 -20.16
C VAL A 50 -11.42 -2.27 -21.09
N ASP A 51 -12.67 -2.73 -21.12
CA ASP A 51 -13.75 -2.18 -21.96
C ASP A 51 -15.01 -1.76 -21.17
N GLY A 52 -14.99 -1.88 -19.84
CA GLY A 52 -16.07 -1.46 -18.95
C GLY A 52 -17.14 -2.54 -18.74
N GLU A 53 -17.02 -3.66 -19.46
CA GLU A 53 -17.93 -4.80 -19.35
C GLU A 53 -17.44 -5.78 -18.26
N THR A 54 -18.38 -6.39 -17.54
CA THR A 54 -18.07 -7.29 -16.42
C THR A 54 -18.07 -8.77 -16.80
N ASN A 55 -18.45 -9.11 -18.02
CA ASN A 55 -18.68 -10.48 -18.46
C ASN A 55 -17.45 -11.39 -18.29
N ASP A 56 -16.25 -10.86 -18.52
CA ASP A 56 -14.99 -11.61 -18.37
C ASP A 56 -14.75 -12.05 -16.91
N TRP A 57 -15.35 -11.34 -15.94
CA TRP A 57 -15.22 -11.59 -14.51
C TRP A 57 -16.25 -12.59 -13.97
N ALA A 58 -17.19 -13.08 -14.78
CA ALA A 58 -18.23 -14.03 -14.34
C ALA A 58 -17.68 -15.36 -13.80
N MET A 59 -16.43 -15.71 -14.16
CA MET A 59 -15.74 -16.89 -13.62
C MET A 59 -15.11 -16.68 -12.24
N VAL A 60 -14.98 -15.43 -11.79
CA VAL A 60 -14.33 -15.10 -10.53
C VAL A 60 -15.33 -15.32 -9.38
N PRO A 61 -15.06 -16.24 -8.44
CA PRO A 61 -16.00 -16.53 -7.36
C PRO A 61 -16.23 -15.33 -6.44
N GLU A 62 -17.39 -15.30 -5.77
CA GLU A 62 -17.78 -14.14 -4.95
C GLU A 62 -16.85 -13.90 -3.74
N ASP A 63 -16.17 -14.94 -3.24
CA ASP A 63 -15.22 -14.82 -2.13
C ASP A 63 -13.89 -14.13 -2.52
N TYR A 64 -13.73 -13.73 -3.78
CA TYR A 64 -12.66 -12.83 -4.25
C TYR A 64 -13.11 -11.36 -4.27
N ALA A 65 -14.39 -11.07 -4.05
CA ALA A 65 -14.88 -9.71 -3.98
C ALA A 65 -14.56 -9.08 -2.62
N ILE A 66 -14.00 -7.87 -2.66
CA ILE A 66 -13.81 -7.00 -1.50
C ILE A 66 -14.94 -5.99 -1.52
N GLY A 67 -15.92 -6.17 -0.64
CA GLY A 67 -17.10 -5.31 -0.52
C GLY A 67 -16.93 -4.20 0.50
N THR A 68 -17.85 -3.23 0.50
CA THR A 68 -17.93 -2.11 1.45
C THR A 68 -17.83 -2.55 2.93
N ASP A 69 -18.33 -3.74 3.26
CA ASP A 69 -18.27 -4.33 4.60
C ASP A 69 -16.84 -4.61 5.09
N GLN A 70 -15.88 -4.67 4.17
CA GLN A 70 -14.46 -4.89 4.45
C GLN A 70 -13.63 -3.61 4.39
N PHE A 71 -14.24 -2.46 4.05
CA PHE A 71 -13.59 -1.16 3.97
C PHE A 71 -13.58 -0.47 5.35
N TRP A 72 -12.70 0.51 5.51
CA TRP A 72 -12.57 1.33 6.72
C TRP A 72 -13.00 2.77 6.44
N GLU A 73 -13.89 3.32 7.26
CA GLU A 73 -14.27 4.74 7.20
C GLU A 73 -13.23 5.55 7.99
N ASP A 74 -12.38 6.29 7.27
CA ASP A 74 -11.24 6.98 7.86
C ASP A 74 -11.49 8.47 8.16
N SER A 75 -12.60 9.04 7.69
CA SER A 75 -12.92 10.46 7.91
C SER A 75 -13.39 10.75 9.34
N GLY A 76 -13.87 9.73 10.04
CA GLY A 76 -14.41 9.84 11.40
C GLY A 76 -15.76 10.56 11.46
N LYS A 77 -16.40 10.78 10.29
CA LYS A 77 -17.70 11.46 10.18
C LYS A 77 -18.87 10.50 10.30
N HIS A 78 -18.67 9.21 10.01
CA HIS A 78 -19.71 8.22 10.01
C HIS A 78 -19.36 7.04 10.93
N SER A 79 -20.34 6.53 11.66
CA SER A 79 -20.13 5.42 12.59
C SER A 79 -20.10 4.05 11.91
N GLN A 80 -20.64 3.95 10.69
CA GLN A 80 -20.73 2.73 9.91
C GLN A 80 -20.92 3.06 8.43
N SER A 81 -20.62 2.10 7.55
CA SER A 81 -20.94 2.19 6.13
C SER A 81 -22.47 2.19 5.91
N ASN A 82 -22.92 2.88 4.86
CA ASN A 82 -24.32 2.89 4.45
C ASN A 82 -24.40 2.56 2.95
N PRO A 83 -24.82 1.34 2.56
CA PRO A 83 -24.89 0.93 1.15
C PRO A 83 -25.96 1.67 0.35
N THR A 84 -26.88 2.41 1.00
CA THR A 84 -27.80 3.31 0.29
C THR A 84 -27.18 4.68 0.00
N ASN A 85 -25.99 4.94 0.54
CA ASN A 85 -25.17 6.12 0.23
C ASN A 85 -24.05 5.73 -0.74
N LEU A 86 -23.18 4.81 -0.34
CA LEU A 86 -22.08 4.31 -1.14
C LEU A 86 -21.97 2.80 -0.94
N ASP A 87 -21.99 2.04 -2.04
CA ASP A 87 -21.74 0.60 -2.05
C ASP A 87 -20.74 0.25 -3.14
N VAL A 88 -19.62 -0.34 -2.75
CA VAL A 88 -18.46 -0.62 -3.58
C VAL A 88 -18.15 -2.10 -3.52
N ARG A 89 -17.72 -2.62 -4.68
CA ARG A 89 -17.15 -3.95 -4.79
C ARG A 89 -15.92 -3.94 -5.68
N VAL A 90 -14.83 -4.51 -5.18
CA VAL A 90 -13.56 -4.62 -5.90
C VAL A 90 -13.20 -6.08 -6.12
N ARG A 91 -12.81 -6.43 -7.34
CA ARG A 91 -12.09 -7.68 -7.63
C ARG A 91 -10.75 -7.36 -8.26
N VAL A 92 -9.76 -8.16 -7.92
CA VAL A 92 -8.41 -8.03 -8.48
C VAL A 92 -8.02 -9.33 -9.13
N GLY A 93 -7.39 -9.23 -10.30
CA GLY A 93 -6.91 -10.36 -11.06
C GLY A 93 -5.52 -10.16 -11.64
N TRP A 94 -4.89 -11.25 -12.04
CA TRP A 94 -3.60 -11.25 -12.72
C TRP A 94 -3.54 -12.42 -13.72
N VAL A 95 -2.56 -12.38 -14.62
CA VAL A 95 -2.34 -13.44 -15.61
C VAL A 95 -0.90 -13.89 -15.53
N LYS A 96 -0.68 -15.20 -15.40
CA LYS A 96 0.68 -15.76 -15.36
C LYS A 96 1.45 -15.42 -16.63
N GLY A 97 2.63 -14.84 -16.45
CA GLY A 97 3.50 -14.41 -17.55
C GLY A 97 3.27 -12.97 -18.03
N LEU A 98 2.30 -12.25 -17.46
CA LEU A 98 2.11 -10.81 -17.68
C LEU A 98 2.47 -10.02 -16.42
N ASN A 99 3.14 -8.89 -16.59
CA ASN A 99 3.43 -7.96 -15.49
C ASN A 99 2.27 -6.96 -15.31
N ARG A 100 1.07 -7.46 -15.01
CA ARG A 100 -0.16 -6.65 -14.92
C ARG A 100 -1.11 -7.17 -13.84
N LEU A 101 -1.68 -6.23 -13.10
CA LEU A 101 -2.87 -6.42 -12.29
C LEU A 101 -4.07 -5.84 -13.04
N TYR A 102 -5.22 -6.49 -12.89
CA TYR A 102 -6.50 -6.06 -13.43
C TYR A 102 -7.42 -5.77 -12.25
N PHE A 103 -8.09 -4.63 -12.27
CA PHE A 103 -9.01 -4.21 -11.22
C PHE A 103 -10.39 -4.04 -11.84
N LEU A 104 -11.39 -4.71 -11.27
CA LEU A 104 -12.79 -4.42 -11.50
C LEU A 104 -13.30 -3.68 -10.27
N TYR A 105 -13.65 -2.41 -10.45
CA TYR A 105 -14.30 -1.57 -9.46
C TYR A 105 -15.75 -1.35 -9.89
N GLU A 106 -16.68 -1.88 -9.12
CA GLU A 106 -18.12 -1.66 -9.27
C GLU A 106 -18.57 -0.77 -8.11
N ALA A 107 -19.32 0.28 -8.40
CA ALA A 107 -19.78 1.20 -7.36
C ALA A 107 -21.17 1.74 -7.65
N TYR A 108 -21.96 1.83 -6.59
CA TYR A 108 -23.16 2.63 -6.47
C TYR A 108 -22.85 3.80 -5.54
N ASP A 109 -23.16 5.01 -5.99
CA ASP A 109 -23.23 6.19 -5.15
C ASP A 109 -24.59 6.88 -5.36
N ASN A 110 -25.17 7.40 -4.29
CA ASN A 110 -26.39 8.20 -4.38
C ASN A 110 -26.10 9.62 -4.90
N TYR A 111 -24.84 10.04 -4.92
CA TYR A 111 -24.41 11.32 -5.46
C TYR A 111 -22.99 11.21 -6.03
N TRP A 112 -22.86 11.49 -7.33
CA TRP A 112 -21.57 11.52 -8.00
C TRP A 112 -21.09 12.96 -8.20
N ASP A 113 -20.00 13.37 -7.54
CA ASP A 113 -19.32 14.64 -7.76
C ASP A 113 -18.22 14.51 -8.83
N PHE A 114 -18.48 15.14 -9.96
CA PHE A 114 -17.53 15.30 -11.06
C PHE A 114 -17.58 16.71 -11.65
N ALA A 115 -18.05 17.68 -10.86
CA ALA A 115 -18.36 19.02 -11.36
C ALA A 115 -17.11 19.88 -11.66
N LEU A 116 -15.98 19.57 -11.01
CA LEU A 116 -14.75 20.33 -11.14
C LEU A 116 -13.59 19.47 -11.68
N PRO A 117 -12.65 20.05 -12.44
CA PRO A 117 -11.52 19.30 -13.00
C PRO A 117 -10.42 18.96 -11.97
N GLY A 118 -10.54 19.43 -10.72
CA GLY A 118 -9.54 19.23 -9.66
C GLY A 118 -9.68 17.90 -8.90
N LEU A 119 -9.21 17.85 -7.65
CA LEU A 119 -9.33 16.65 -6.78
C LEU A 119 -10.65 16.60 -5.99
N HIS A 120 -11.49 17.61 -6.10
CA HIS A 120 -12.81 17.64 -5.46
C HIS A 120 -13.81 16.86 -6.32
N ASN A 121 -13.70 15.54 -6.30
CA ASN A 121 -14.54 14.60 -7.05
C ASN A 121 -14.54 13.23 -6.37
N ASP A 122 -15.50 12.38 -6.72
CA ASP A 122 -15.44 10.98 -6.30
C ASP A 122 -14.26 10.29 -6.98
N THR A 123 -13.52 9.55 -6.15
CA THR A 123 -12.23 8.99 -6.50
C THR A 123 -12.12 7.58 -5.94
N PHE A 124 -11.72 6.65 -6.80
CA PHE A 124 -11.23 5.35 -6.37
C PHE A 124 -9.70 5.37 -6.37
N GLU A 125 -9.10 5.17 -5.20
CA GLU A 125 -7.65 5.20 -5.05
C GLU A 125 -7.05 3.79 -4.99
N ILE A 126 -6.00 3.55 -5.79
CA ILE A 126 -5.22 2.31 -5.76
C ILE A 126 -3.78 2.64 -5.38
N VAL A 127 -3.21 1.87 -4.46
CA VAL A 127 -1.77 1.86 -4.16
C VAL A 127 -1.23 0.45 -4.36
N VAL A 128 -0.17 0.30 -5.15
CA VAL A 128 0.50 -0.99 -5.39
C VAL A 128 1.96 -0.90 -4.96
N ASP A 129 2.30 -1.62 -3.89
CA ASP A 129 3.67 -1.94 -3.46
C ASP A 129 3.97 -3.40 -3.86
N GLY A 130 4.66 -3.58 -4.98
CA GLY A 130 4.80 -4.89 -5.63
C GLY A 130 5.80 -5.83 -4.94
N ASP A 131 6.76 -5.29 -4.20
CA ASP A 131 7.73 -6.07 -3.43
C ASP A 131 7.42 -6.08 -1.93
N ALA A 132 6.33 -5.41 -1.52
CA ALA A 132 5.92 -5.23 -0.13
C ALA A 132 7.08 -4.73 0.75
N SER A 133 7.95 -3.90 0.17
CA SER A 133 9.15 -3.38 0.83
C SER A 133 8.81 -2.57 2.07
N GLY A 134 7.65 -1.93 2.08
CA GLY A 134 7.18 -1.12 3.19
C GLY A 134 7.97 0.19 3.32
N GLY A 135 7.26 1.32 3.31
CA GLY A 135 7.91 2.63 3.38
C GLY A 135 6.89 3.74 3.24
N PRO A 136 7.24 4.98 3.59
CA PRO A 136 6.38 6.11 3.31
C PRO A 136 6.26 6.29 1.80
N LEU A 137 5.01 6.31 1.30
CA LEU A 137 4.69 6.59 -0.10
C LEU A 137 5.08 8.02 -0.49
N ILE A 138 4.83 8.96 0.40
CA ILE A 138 5.02 10.40 0.23
C ILE A 138 6.32 10.86 0.88
N ASP A 139 6.95 11.89 0.34
CA ASP A 139 8.20 12.44 0.87
C ASP A 139 8.01 13.40 2.07
N LYS A 140 9.14 13.82 2.66
CA LYS A 140 9.21 14.68 3.85
C LYS A 140 8.73 16.12 3.64
N GLY A 141 8.44 16.54 2.41
CA GLY A 141 7.79 17.81 2.10
C GLY A 141 6.35 17.87 2.62
N HIS A 142 5.67 16.72 2.69
CA HIS A 142 4.32 16.58 3.23
C HIS A 142 4.32 16.50 4.77
N ARG A 143 4.58 17.63 5.43
CA ARG A 143 4.74 17.71 6.90
C ARG A 143 3.50 17.30 7.69
N GLU A 144 2.33 17.38 7.07
CA GLU A 144 1.04 16.94 7.61
C GLU A 144 0.98 15.41 7.79
N PHE A 145 1.76 14.65 7.02
CA PHE A 145 1.80 13.20 7.07
C PHE A 145 3.16 12.64 7.50
N TRP A 146 4.25 13.35 7.22
CA TRP A 146 5.62 12.99 7.62
C TRP A 146 5.87 13.36 9.09
N ILE A 147 5.10 12.73 9.99
CA ILE A 147 5.18 12.93 11.44
C ILE A 147 5.71 11.67 12.13
N PRO A 148 6.41 11.77 13.27
CA PRO A 148 7.01 10.63 13.95
C PRO A 148 6.06 9.46 14.26
N SER A 149 4.78 9.75 14.50
CA SER A 149 3.75 8.72 14.75
C SER A 149 3.38 7.91 13.50
N ARG A 150 3.62 8.41 12.29
CA ARG A 150 3.33 7.73 11.01
C ARG A 150 4.57 7.10 10.39
N VAL A 151 5.70 7.80 10.40
CA VAL A 151 6.94 7.33 9.75
C VAL A 151 7.97 6.73 10.72
N GLY A 152 7.70 6.78 12.02
CA GLY A 152 8.61 6.38 13.08
C GLY A 152 9.57 7.49 13.50
N ALA A 153 10.03 7.45 14.74
CA ALA A 153 10.87 8.51 15.33
C ALA A 153 12.15 8.80 14.53
N ALA A 154 12.79 7.76 13.99
CA ALA A 154 14.01 7.91 13.20
C ALA A 154 13.79 8.66 11.89
N ARG A 155 12.73 8.34 11.13
CA ARG A 155 12.41 9.00 9.86
C ARG A 155 11.75 10.36 10.05
N GLY A 156 11.03 10.55 11.16
CA GLY A 156 10.38 11.81 11.51
C GLY A 156 11.36 12.89 12.02
N ALA A 157 12.58 12.50 12.38
CA ALA A 157 13.64 13.46 12.68
C ALA A 157 14.05 14.20 11.38
N ALA A 158 14.30 15.50 11.48
CA ALA A 158 14.78 16.27 10.33
C ALA A 158 16.14 15.72 9.86
N ASP A 159 16.19 15.29 8.60
CA ASP A 159 17.43 14.94 7.91
C ASP A 159 17.68 16.02 6.86
N ASP A 160 18.75 16.79 7.00
CA ASP A 160 19.12 17.89 6.11
C ASP A 160 20.09 17.46 4.99
N ARG A 161 20.55 16.20 4.99
CA ARG A 161 21.49 15.67 3.99
C ARG A 161 20.89 15.52 2.60
N ILE A 162 19.56 15.38 2.52
CA ILE A 162 18.80 15.28 1.28
C ILE A 162 17.86 16.49 1.26
N SER A 163 17.76 17.24 0.16
CA SER A 163 16.79 18.35 0.12
C SER A 163 15.35 17.82 -0.01
N VAL A 164 14.32 18.66 0.22
CA VAL A 164 12.92 18.24 -0.05
C VAL A 164 12.73 17.94 -1.54
N ALA A 165 13.31 18.76 -2.43
CA ALA A 165 13.22 18.55 -3.87
C ALA A 165 13.88 17.23 -4.30
N GLU A 166 15.06 16.92 -3.74
CA GLU A 166 15.74 15.65 -4.01
C GLU A 166 14.97 14.47 -3.44
N ALA A 167 14.42 14.59 -2.23
CA ALA A 167 13.57 13.58 -1.64
C ALA A 167 12.35 13.30 -2.53
N HIS A 168 11.67 14.34 -3.02
CA HIS A 168 10.51 14.19 -3.91
C HIS A 168 10.82 13.27 -5.10
N TRP A 169 11.90 13.55 -5.84
CA TRP A 169 12.27 12.72 -6.99
C TRP A 169 12.82 11.33 -6.64
N ALA A 170 13.43 11.18 -5.46
CA ALA A 170 14.05 9.93 -5.05
C ALA A 170 13.10 8.95 -4.34
N ILE A 171 12.08 9.45 -3.63
CA ILE A 171 11.25 8.61 -2.74
C ILE A 171 9.73 8.74 -2.96
N HIS A 172 9.23 9.88 -3.44
CA HIS A 172 7.78 10.12 -3.56
C HIS A 172 7.17 9.25 -4.66
N GLY A 173 6.39 8.24 -4.28
CA GLY A 173 5.76 7.29 -5.20
C GLY A 173 6.75 6.41 -5.98
N VAL A 174 7.97 6.20 -5.47
CA VAL A 174 8.99 5.38 -6.14
C VAL A 174 8.89 3.90 -5.74
N HIS A 175 8.61 3.62 -4.47
CA HIS A 175 8.49 2.25 -3.95
C HIS A 175 7.11 1.65 -4.20
N ALA A 176 6.08 2.49 -4.31
CA ALA A 176 4.72 2.09 -4.60
C ALA A 176 4.10 3.05 -5.61
N GLN A 177 3.27 2.52 -6.49
CA GLN A 177 2.51 3.30 -7.47
C GLN A 177 1.17 3.69 -6.87
N ASN A 178 0.76 4.94 -7.02
CA ASN A 178 -0.51 5.43 -6.50
C ASN A 178 -1.34 6.15 -7.57
N TYR A 179 -2.55 5.65 -7.78
CA TYR A 179 -3.49 6.10 -8.80
C TYR A 179 -4.76 6.62 -8.13
N HIS A 180 -5.05 7.90 -8.32
CA HIS A 180 -6.30 8.55 -7.92
C HIS A 180 -7.23 8.51 -9.11
N ILE A 181 -8.04 7.47 -9.24
CA ILE A 181 -8.89 7.22 -10.42
C ILE A 181 -10.19 8.01 -10.25
N PHE A 182 -10.46 8.94 -11.14
CA PHE A 182 -11.67 9.76 -11.05
C PHE A 182 -12.88 8.99 -11.56
N THR A 183 -13.95 8.98 -10.77
CA THR A 183 -15.14 8.17 -11.05
C THR A 183 -16.39 9.05 -11.01
N PRO A 184 -16.94 9.51 -12.15
CA PRO A 184 -16.41 9.42 -13.51
C PRO A 184 -15.36 10.49 -13.85
N ALA A 185 -14.49 10.17 -14.80
CA ALA A 185 -13.53 11.09 -15.39
C ALA A 185 -14.16 11.97 -16.49
N LYS A 186 -15.13 12.81 -16.13
CA LYS A 186 -15.82 13.68 -17.10
C LYS A 186 -14.96 14.87 -17.53
N ASP A 187 -14.74 15.01 -18.84
CA ASP A 187 -14.05 16.15 -19.47
C ASP A 187 -12.67 16.45 -18.86
N LYS A 188 -12.01 15.42 -18.34
CA LYS A 188 -10.72 15.51 -17.66
C LYS A 188 -9.91 14.23 -17.83
N ASP A 189 -8.71 14.27 -17.34
CA ASP A 189 -7.84 13.11 -17.28
C ASP A 189 -8.45 11.99 -16.42
N TRP A 190 -8.15 10.72 -16.71
CA TRP A 190 -8.81 9.59 -16.03
C TRP A 190 -8.29 9.34 -14.61
N THR A 191 -7.07 9.78 -14.32
CA THR A 191 -6.44 9.60 -13.01
C THR A 191 -5.41 10.69 -12.71
N MET A 192 -5.17 10.97 -11.44
CA MET A 192 -3.94 11.63 -11.00
C MET A 192 -2.97 10.55 -10.48
N ALA A 193 -1.76 10.48 -11.05
CA ALA A 193 -0.70 9.64 -10.53
C ALA A 193 0.01 10.39 -9.40
N TRP A 194 -0.19 9.97 -8.15
CA TRP A 194 0.43 10.61 -7.00
C TRP A 194 1.81 10.03 -6.76
N GLY A 195 2.79 10.63 -7.43
CA GLY A 195 4.13 10.07 -7.55
C GLY A 195 5.03 11.01 -8.34
N SER A 196 6.34 10.85 -8.15
CA SER A 196 7.33 11.48 -9.03
C SER A 196 7.27 10.91 -10.46
N GLY A 197 6.92 9.64 -10.61
CA GLY A 197 6.70 8.99 -11.90
C GLY A 197 5.31 9.24 -12.48
N THR A 198 5.10 10.33 -13.21
CA THR A 198 3.80 10.65 -13.83
C THR A 198 3.48 9.82 -15.08
N TRP A 199 4.48 9.17 -15.68
CA TRP A 199 4.34 8.33 -16.89
C TRP A 199 3.58 7.02 -16.65
N ILE A 200 3.35 6.63 -15.39
CA ILE A 200 2.75 5.33 -15.01
C ILE A 200 1.29 5.19 -15.47
N LYS A 201 0.63 6.29 -15.83
CA LYS A 201 -0.76 6.33 -16.25
C LYS A 201 -0.99 6.05 -17.74
N GLU A 202 0.09 5.87 -18.50
CA GLU A 202 0.05 5.64 -19.94
C GLU A 202 0.42 4.20 -20.29
N LEU A 203 0.08 3.76 -21.50
CA LEU A 203 0.55 2.48 -22.02
C LEU A 203 2.10 2.49 -22.12
N PRO A 204 2.78 1.37 -21.81
CA PRO A 204 2.22 0.05 -21.51
C PRO A 204 1.92 -0.22 -20.02
N TYR A 205 2.01 0.80 -19.16
CA TYR A 205 2.00 0.67 -17.71
C TYR A 205 0.60 0.59 -17.12
N ALA A 206 -0.31 1.46 -17.59
CA ALA A 206 -1.70 1.46 -17.17
C ALA A 206 -2.64 1.68 -18.35
N ASN A 207 -3.88 1.23 -18.16
CA ASN A 207 -5.02 1.51 -19.02
C ASN A 207 -6.28 1.48 -18.14
N ALA A 208 -7.27 2.30 -18.48
CA ALA A 208 -8.52 2.36 -17.75
C ALA A 208 -9.68 2.71 -18.67
N VAL A 209 -10.86 2.31 -18.25
CA VAL A 209 -12.13 2.69 -18.85
C VAL A 209 -13.19 2.67 -17.76
N SER A 210 -14.17 3.55 -17.89
CA SER A 210 -15.38 3.57 -17.09
C SER A 210 -16.57 3.50 -18.04
N ALA A 211 -17.56 2.65 -17.73
CA ALA A 211 -18.84 2.59 -18.44
C ALA A 211 -19.89 3.47 -17.76
#